data_AF-A0AAD4N8Q8-F1
#
_entry.id   AF-A0AAD4N8Q8-F1
#
_cell.length_a   1.000
_cell.length_b   1.000
_cell.length_c   1.000
_cell.angle_alpha   90.00
_cell.angle_beta   90.00
_cell.angle_gamma   90.00
#
_symmetry.space_group_name_H-M   'P 1'
#
loop_
_entity.id
_entity.type
_entity.pdbx_description
1 polymer ?
#
loop_
_entity_poly.entity_id
_entity_poly.type
_entity_poly.pdbx_seq_one_letter_code
_entity_poly.pdbx_strand_id
1 'polypeptide(L)'
;MTYLADVKTVVQKILSEAGVSLDEDLLNTTCKLLDQTQNSILLEGNRQSWTACAIFTTISNTRALNEEKTECQCSLSAVLEACKISVTEFFEKLNRWAEIIQAKPRLSEHINRVQSTLGIATTLYRRCRQIFRQVFALEILSNGALLVVDGNICTFNSDELFGFIWTALIALRKISASDLLTSIWVLLRVFEVLIKNLITAHATDFFNSEFVNAIEERLGENKFLLALCTLFGKIIGESREYLFMEVKRFQIYSFSPILKDVSSENRSAPGCSYNDMLLQFDIIRQSFDLLYEKHMLNSLEIDERIFIRPSRLQENSLANSPYDEELDDAITEVFRGDMPNTELLICRNAQKCLEQLKPDNHAFVDSASTEIEIRQQISLPKNEGLFLL
;
A
#
# COMPACT_ATOMS: atom_id res chain seq x y z
N MET A 1 -0.04 -5.71 -45.93
CA MET A 1 -1.34 -5.09 -45.56
C MET A 1 -2.19 -5.98 -44.64
N THR A 2 -2.13 -7.30 -44.75
CA THR A 2 -2.91 -8.24 -43.90
C THR A 2 -2.45 -8.34 -42.44
N TYR A 3 -1.16 -8.11 -42.15
CA TYR A 3 -0.59 -8.24 -40.79
C TYR A 3 -0.88 -7.04 -39.88
N LEU A 4 -0.89 -5.82 -40.43
CA LEU A 4 -1.22 -4.57 -39.73
C LEU A 4 -2.68 -4.54 -39.23
N ALA A 5 -3.60 -5.15 -39.99
CA ALA A 5 -5.01 -5.28 -39.60
C ALA A 5 -5.18 -6.20 -38.38
N ASP A 6 -4.32 -7.22 -38.24
CA ASP A 6 -4.30 -8.15 -37.12
C ASP A 6 -3.79 -7.47 -35.83
N VAL A 7 -2.65 -6.75 -35.92
CA VAL A 7 -2.09 -6.00 -34.77
C VAL A 7 -3.06 -4.94 -34.26
N LYS A 8 -3.67 -4.16 -35.16
CA LYS A 8 -4.64 -3.13 -34.78
C LYS A 8 -5.86 -3.72 -34.06
N THR A 9 -6.36 -4.86 -34.53
CA THR A 9 -7.50 -5.55 -33.90
C THR A 9 -7.14 -6.05 -32.50
N VAL A 10 -5.93 -6.60 -32.31
CA VAL A 10 -5.45 -7.06 -31.00
C VAL A 10 -5.30 -5.91 -30.01
N VAL A 11 -4.65 -4.80 -30.41
CA VAL A 11 -4.47 -3.62 -29.55
C VAL A 11 -5.83 -3.01 -29.18
N GLN A 12 -6.73 -2.87 -30.16
CA GLN A 12 -8.07 -2.35 -29.93
C GLN A 12 -8.85 -3.22 -28.93
N LYS A 13 -8.76 -4.54 -29.07
CA LYS A 13 -9.38 -5.48 -28.12
C LYS A 13 -8.84 -5.29 -26.71
N ILE A 14 -7.51 -5.26 -26.54
CA ILE A 14 -6.88 -5.09 -25.22
C ILE A 14 -7.30 -3.76 -24.58
N LEU A 15 -7.26 -2.65 -25.33
CA LEU A 15 -7.67 -1.34 -24.82
C LEU A 15 -9.15 -1.34 -24.37
N SER A 16 -10.03 -1.98 -25.16
CA SER A 16 -11.44 -2.10 -24.80
C SER A 16 -11.68 -2.96 -23.56
N GLU A 17 -10.97 -4.08 -23.42
CA GLU A 17 -11.05 -4.97 -22.24
C GLU A 17 -10.48 -4.29 -21.00
N ALA A 18 -9.44 -3.46 -21.14
CA ALA A 18 -8.83 -2.68 -20.07
C ALA A 18 -9.63 -1.43 -19.66
N GLY A 19 -10.79 -1.18 -20.28
CA GLY A 19 -11.62 0.00 -20.00
C GLY A 19 -11.00 1.32 -20.45
N VAL A 20 -9.99 1.29 -21.32
CA VAL A 20 -9.34 2.49 -21.86
C VAL A 20 -10.26 3.10 -22.93
N SER A 21 -10.57 4.40 -22.81
CA SER A 21 -11.27 5.13 -23.86
C SER A 21 -10.50 5.00 -25.18
N LEU A 22 -11.16 4.45 -26.21
CA LEU A 22 -10.56 4.19 -27.51
C LEU A 22 -10.34 5.51 -28.24
N ASP A 23 -9.19 6.12 -28.02
CA ASP A 23 -8.65 7.21 -28.81
C ASP A 23 -7.94 6.63 -30.05
N GLU A 24 -8.35 7.06 -31.25
CA GLU A 24 -7.71 6.64 -32.50
C GLU A 24 -6.22 7.02 -32.52
N ASP A 25 -5.84 8.14 -31.90
CA ASP A 25 -4.44 8.57 -31.85
C ASP A 25 -3.61 7.64 -30.96
N LEU A 26 -4.15 7.23 -29.81
CA LEU A 26 -3.54 6.23 -28.94
C LEU A 26 -3.34 4.91 -29.69
N LEU A 27 -4.41 4.39 -30.30
CA LEU A 27 -4.40 3.13 -31.03
C LEU A 27 -3.37 3.14 -32.19
N ASN A 28 -3.40 4.19 -33.02
CA ASN A 28 -2.51 4.31 -34.16
C ASN A 28 -1.06 4.49 -33.72
N THR A 29 -0.80 5.23 -32.65
CA THR A 29 0.56 5.43 -32.12
C THR A 29 1.13 4.15 -31.54
N THR A 30 0.33 3.39 -30.77
CA THR A 30 0.74 2.09 -30.23
C THR A 30 1.03 1.08 -31.35
N CYS A 31 0.17 0.99 -32.37
CA CYS A 31 0.40 0.08 -33.51
C CYS A 31 1.68 0.45 -34.27
N LYS A 32 1.89 1.75 -34.57
CA LYS A 32 3.11 2.22 -35.23
C LYS A 32 4.36 1.89 -34.43
N LEU A 33 4.32 2.07 -33.10
CA LEU A 33 5.44 1.76 -32.22
C LEU A 33 5.77 0.25 -32.26
N LEU A 34 4.75 -0.60 -32.15
CA LEU A 34 4.92 -2.06 -32.25
C LEU A 34 5.50 -2.49 -33.60
N ASP A 35 4.97 -1.98 -34.71
CA ASP A 35 5.44 -2.32 -36.05
C ASP A 35 6.89 -1.86 -36.27
N GLN A 36 7.23 -0.64 -35.84
CA GLN A 36 8.60 -0.13 -35.95
C GLN A 36 9.59 -1.01 -35.17
N THR A 37 9.23 -1.41 -33.96
CA THR A 37 10.09 -2.25 -33.13
C THR A 37 10.21 -3.68 -33.64
N GLN A 38 9.12 -4.28 -34.13
CA GLN A 38 9.14 -5.63 -34.71
C GLN A 38 9.95 -5.72 -36.00
N ASN A 39 9.99 -4.63 -36.78
CA ASN A 39 10.79 -4.57 -38.01
C ASN A 39 12.28 -4.35 -37.74
N SER A 40 12.66 -3.82 -36.56
CA SER A 40 14.06 -3.54 -36.22
C SER A 40 14.73 -4.66 -35.44
N ILE A 41 13.98 -5.38 -34.58
CA ILE A 41 14.53 -6.41 -33.67
C ILE A 41 13.55 -7.59 -33.57
N LEU A 42 14.10 -8.81 -33.47
CA LEU A 42 13.32 -10.00 -33.15
C LEU A 42 12.84 -9.96 -31.69
N LEU A 43 11.52 -9.80 -31.52
CA LEU A 43 10.86 -9.84 -30.21
C LEU A 43 10.57 -11.29 -29.78
N GLU A 44 11.38 -11.81 -28.87
CA GLU A 44 11.25 -13.18 -28.35
C GLU A 44 10.19 -13.31 -27.24
N GLY A 45 9.51 -14.45 -27.22
CA GLY A 45 8.53 -14.81 -26.18
C GLY A 45 7.09 -14.41 -26.51
N ASN A 46 6.28 -14.20 -25.47
CA ASN A 46 4.86 -13.88 -25.59
C ASN A 46 4.63 -12.51 -26.26
N ARG A 47 3.83 -12.50 -27.32
CA ARG A 47 3.48 -11.29 -28.08
C ARG A 47 2.66 -10.30 -27.26
N GLN A 48 1.78 -10.78 -26.37
CA GLN A 48 0.92 -9.92 -25.55
C GLN A 48 1.72 -9.07 -24.57
N SER A 49 2.86 -9.59 -24.08
CA SER A 49 3.77 -8.89 -23.18
C SER A 49 4.40 -7.68 -23.86
N TRP A 50 4.85 -7.84 -25.12
CA TRP A 50 5.35 -6.73 -25.93
C TRP A 50 4.26 -5.71 -26.28
N THR A 51 3.03 -6.19 -26.55
CA THR A 51 1.87 -5.31 -26.75
C THR A 51 1.57 -4.48 -25.50
N ALA A 52 1.61 -5.09 -24.31
CA ALA A 52 1.45 -4.38 -23.04
C ALA A 52 2.53 -3.30 -22.85
N CYS A 53 3.81 -3.60 -23.14
CA CYS A 53 4.89 -2.61 -23.06
C CYS A 53 4.67 -1.41 -24.00
N ALA A 54 4.19 -1.67 -25.23
CA ALA A 54 3.90 -0.61 -26.18
C ALA A 54 2.69 0.25 -25.76
N ILE A 55 1.62 -0.37 -25.25
CA ILE A 55 0.46 0.34 -24.68
C ILE A 55 0.93 1.22 -23.52
N PHE A 56 1.65 0.65 -22.55
CA PHE A 56 2.19 1.37 -21.41
C PHE A 56 3.05 2.56 -21.83
N THR A 57 3.95 2.36 -22.80
CA THR A 57 4.82 3.41 -23.34
C THR A 57 4.01 4.53 -23.97
N THR A 58 2.99 4.18 -24.76
CA THR A 58 2.17 5.16 -25.46
C THR A 58 1.36 5.99 -24.47
N ILE A 59 0.65 5.35 -23.54
CA ILE A 59 -0.15 6.04 -22.51
C ILE A 59 0.77 6.93 -21.64
N SER A 60 1.93 6.42 -21.23
CA SER A 60 2.92 7.19 -20.46
C SER A 60 3.38 8.45 -21.18
N ASN A 61 3.69 8.34 -22.47
CA ASN A 61 4.13 9.48 -23.28
C ASN A 61 2.98 10.48 -23.51
N THR A 62 1.77 10.01 -23.79
CA THR A 62 0.60 10.88 -24.00
C THR A 62 0.26 11.66 -22.74
N ARG A 63 0.34 11.03 -21.56
CA ARG A 63 0.13 11.72 -20.27
C ARG A 63 1.18 12.79 -20.00
N ALA A 64 2.45 12.50 -20.27
CA ALA A 64 3.54 13.45 -20.10
C ALA A 64 3.45 14.70 -21.01
N LEU A 65 2.62 14.65 -22.06
CA LEU A 65 2.38 15.78 -22.97
C LEU A 65 1.13 16.59 -22.60
N ASN A 66 0.19 15.99 -21.85
CA ASN A 66 -1.14 16.53 -21.61
C ASN A 66 -1.46 16.56 -20.11
N GLU A 67 -0.61 17.24 -19.32
CA GLU A 67 -0.73 17.35 -17.85
C GLU A 67 -2.13 17.80 -17.38
N GLU A 68 -2.91 18.48 -18.23
CA GLU A 68 -4.27 18.95 -17.92
C GLU A 68 -5.42 18.15 -18.59
N LYS A 69 -5.16 17.22 -19.53
CA LYS A 69 -6.20 16.69 -20.45
C LYS A 69 -6.33 15.19 -20.59
N THR A 70 -5.50 14.38 -19.95
CA THR A 70 -5.54 12.92 -20.14
C THR A 70 -6.28 12.21 -19.01
N GLU A 71 -7.61 12.25 -19.08
CA GLU A 71 -8.54 11.34 -18.40
C GLU A 71 -8.43 9.90 -18.94
N CYS A 72 -7.22 9.39 -19.20
CA CYS A 72 -7.06 7.98 -19.50
C CYS A 72 -7.14 7.23 -18.16
N GLN A 73 -8.37 7.02 -17.66
CA GLN A 73 -8.65 6.30 -16.42
C GLN A 73 -8.42 4.80 -16.62
N CYS A 74 -7.15 4.39 -16.68
CA CYS A 74 -6.81 2.98 -16.68
C CYS A 74 -5.69 2.70 -15.69
N SER A 75 -5.86 1.60 -14.96
CA SER A 75 -4.80 0.99 -14.17
C SER A 75 -3.93 0.13 -15.07
N LEU A 76 -2.65 0.00 -14.70
CA LEU A 76 -1.79 -0.95 -15.39
C LEU A 76 -2.31 -2.38 -15.21
N SER A 77 -2.88 -2.71 -14.04
CA SER A 77 -3.50 -4.02 -13.78
C SER A 77 -4.55 -4.40 -14.82
N ALA A 78 -5.43 -3.47 -15.21
CA ALA A 78 -6.45 -3.74 -16.23
C ALA A 78 -5.84 -4.09 -17.60
N VAL A 79 -4.75 -3.42 -17.98
CA VAL A 79 -3.99 -3.73 -19.21
C VAL A 79 -3.34 -5.11 -19.12
N LEU A 80 -2.73 -5.45 -17.98
CA LEU A 80 -2.09 -6.75 -17.79
C LEU A 80 -3.11 -7.89 -17.79
N GLU A 81 -4.27 -7.71 -17.17
CA GLU A 81 -5.37 -8.67 -17.17
C GLU A 81 -5.93 -8.91 -18.59
N ALA A 82 -6.15 -7.84 -19.36
CA ALA A 82 -6.55 -7.94 -20.77
C ALA A 82 -5.49 -8.66 -21.63
N CYS A 83 -4.21 -8.42 -21.35
CA CYS A 83 -3.10 -9.12 -21.98
C CYS A 83 -2.87 -10.54 -21.44
N LYS A 84 -3.50 -10.94 -20.34
CA LYS A 84 -3.30 -12.23 -19.66
C LYS A 84 -1.83 -12.51 -19.31
N ILE A 85 -1.11 -11.49 -18.87
CA ILE A 85 0.30 -11.59 -18.48
C ILE A 85 0.46 -11.30 -17.00
N SER A 86 1.46 -11.92 -16.38
CA SER A 86 1.79 -11.64 -14.98
C SER A 86 2.51 -10.30 -14.84
N VAL A 87 2.48 -9.73 -13.63
CA VAL A 87 3.23 -8.53 -13.28
C VAL A 87 4.74 -8.75 -13.48
N THR A 88 5.22 -9.94 -13.12
CA THR A 88 6.62 -10.35 -13.28
C THR A 88 7.05 -10.37 -14.73
N GLU A 89 6.30 -11.08 -15.58
CA GLU A 89 6.59 -11.15 -17.02
C GLU A 89 6.56 -9.76 -17.65
N PHE A 90 5.62 -8.91 -17.24
CA PHE A 90 5.54 -7.55 -17.75
C PHE A 90 6.80 -6.73 -17.44
N PHE A 91 7.30 -6.71 -16.20
CA PHE A 91 8.47 -5.90 -15.86
C PHE A 91 9.77 -6.42 -16.49
N GLU A 92 9.93 -7.74 -16.60
CA GLU A 92 11.05 -8.32 -17.35
C GLU A 92 11.07 -7.82 -18.80
N LYS A 93 9.91 -7.85 -19.47
CA LYS A 93 9.77 -7.38 -20.85
C LYS A 93 9.85 -5.87 -20.95
N LEU A 94 9.34 -5.12 -19.98
CA LEU A 94 9.35 -3.66 -19.98
C LEU A 94 10.77 -3.10 -19.86
N ASN A 95 11.62 -3.71 -19.03
CA ASN A 95 13.02 -3.30 -18.92
C ASN A 95 13.76 -3.50 -20.25
N ARG A 96 13.62 -4.68 -20.89
CA ARG A 96 14.18 -4.94 -22.22
C ARG A 96 13.58 -4.04 -23.29
N TRP A 97 12.27 -3.77 -23.21
CA TRP A 97 11.58 -2.85 -24.12
C TRP A 97 12.15 -1.44 -24.03
N ALA A 98 12.37 -0.92 -22.83
CA ALA A 98 12.94 0.41 -22.60
C ALA A 98 14.34 0.56 -23.22
N GLU A 99 15.17 -0.49 -23.17
CA GLU A 99 16.47 -0.53 -23.84
C GLU A 99 16.31 -0.51 -25.37
N ILE A 100 15.41 -1.33 -25.91
CA ILE A 100 15.14 -1.44 -27.35
C ILE A 100 14.71 -0.10 -27.95
N ILE A 101 13.76 0.59 -27.30
CA ILE A 101 13.22 1.86 -27.81
C ILE A 101 14.08 3.06 -27.46
N GLN A 102 15.20 2.87 -26.74
CA GLN A 102 16.02 3.93 -26.18
C GLN A 102 15.15 4.93 -25.39
N ALA A 103 14.48 4.41 -24.36
CA ALA A 103 13.49 5.15 -23.58
C ALA A 103 14.05 6.51 -23.11
N LYS A 104 13.26 7.57 -23.33
CA LYS A 104 13.60 8.91 -22.86
C LYS A 104 13.63 8.94 -21.32
N PRO A 105 14.41 9.83 -20.69
CA PRO A 105 14.53 9.90 -19.23
C PRO A 105 13.19 9.90 -18.48
N ARG A 106 12.20 10.61 -19.00
CA ARG A 106 10.84 10.67 -18.41
C ARG A 106 10.13 9.32 -18.38
N LEU A 107 10.23 8.53 -19.46
CA LEU A 107 9.64 7.19 -19.48
C LEU A 107 10.37 6.27 -18.51
N SER A 108 11.71 6.33 -18.48
CA SER A 108 12.51 5.56 -17.53
C SER A 108 12.19 5.92 -16.08
N GLU A 109 12.00 7.20 -15.77
CA GLU A 109 11.55 7.66 -14.45
C GLU A 109 10.16 7.12 -14.11
N HIS A 110 9.23 7.11 -15.07
CA HIS A 110 7.91 6.52 -14.85
C HIS A 110 7.99 5.01 -14.58
N ILE A 111 8.80 4.27 -15.34
CA ILE A 111 9.04 2.83 -15.12
C ILE A 111 9.57 2.60 -13.69
N ASN A 112 10.60 3.35 -13.30
CA ASN A 112 11.20 3.26 -11.96
C ASN A 112 10.19 3.62 -10.86
N ARG A 113 9.33 4.61 -11.07
CA ARG A 113 8.28 5.02 -10.12
C ARG A 113 7.24 3.93 -9.91
N VAL A 114 6.77 3.31 -10.99
CA VAL A 114 5.79 2.21 -10.95
C VAL A 114 6.41 1.00 -10.24
N GLN A 115 7.64 0.63 -10.58
CA GLN A 115 8.42 -0.41 -9.92
C GLN A 115 8.59 -0.11 -8.42
N SER A 116 9.11 1.06 -8.07
CA SER A 116 9.32 1.47 -6.67
C SER A 116 8.03 1.44 -5.85
N THR A 117 6.92 1.95 -6.42
CA THR A 117 5.63 1.98 -5.75
C THR A 117 5.10 0.57 -5.47
N LEU A 118 5.25 -0.35 -6.42
CA LEU A 118 4.91 -1.76 -6.22
C LEU A 118 5.84 -2.45 -5.21
N GLY A 119 7.14 -2.14 -5.21
CA GLY A 119 8.08 -2.64 -4.22
C GLY A 119 7.71 -2.21 -2.81
N ILE A 120 7.35 -0.93 -2.62
CA ILE A 120 6.85 -0.42 -1.33
C ILE A 120 5.57 -1.16 -0.92
N ALA A 121 4.60 -1.30 -1.84
CA ALA A 121 3.34 -1.98 -1.55
C ALA A 121 3.55 -3.45 -1.17
N THR A 122 4.44 -4.17 -1.87
CA THR A 122 4.78 -5.57 -1.56
C THR A 122 5.43 -5.70 -0.18
N THR A 123 6.40 -4.84 0.15
CA THR A 123 7.01 -4.82 1.49
C THR A 123 5.97 -4.52 2.57
N LEU A 124 5.08 -3.56 2.35
CA LEU A 124 4.02 -3.22 3.30
C LEU A 124 3.01 -4.35 3.45
N TYR A 125 2.63 -5.02 2.37
CA TYR A 125 1.72 -6.16 2.40
C TYR A 125 2.27 -7.26 3.31
N ARG A 126 3.57 -7.59 3.16
CA ARG A 126 4.27 -8.54 4.03
C ARG A 126 4.20 -8.14 5.50
N ARG A 127 4.49 -6.86 5.82
CA ARG A 127 4.42 -6.35 7.20
C ARG A 127 3.00 -6.36 7.75
N CYS A 128 2.02 -5.96 6.92
CA CYS A 128 0.61 -5.98 7.28
C CYS A 128 0.17 -7.38 7.69
N ARG A 129 0.51 -8.41 6.89
CA ARG A 129 0.21 -9.80 7.22
C ARG A 129 0.90 -10.28 8.50
N GLN A 130 2.18 -9.95 8.68
CA GLN A 130 2.93 -10.33 9.89
C GLN A 130 2.29 -9.75 11.16
N ILE A 131 1.89 -8.48 11.13
CA ILE A 131 1.18 -7.84 12.24
C ILE A 131 -0.20 -8.48 12.42
N PHE A 132 -0.96 -8.67 11.32
CA PHE A 132 -2.31 -9.25 11.36
C PHE A 132 -2.32 -10.62 12.06
N ARG A 133 -1.40 -11.52 11.69
CA ARG A 133 -1.28 -12.86 12.29
C ARG A 133 -0.92 -12.85 13.78
N GLN A 134 -0.17 -11.85 14.24
CA GLN A 134 0.22 -11.73 15.64
C GLN A 134 -0.84 -11.01 16.50
N VAL A 135 -1.64 -10.13 15.88
CA VAL A 135 -2.70 -9.38 16.57
C VAL A 135 -3.98 -10.21 16.69
N PHE A 136 -4.39 -10.91 15.63
CA PHE A 136 -5.70 -11.54 15.55
C PHE A 136 -5.66 -13.07 15.73
N ALA A 137 -6.69 -13.60 16.39
CA ALA A 137 -6.91 -15.04 16.52
C ALA A 137 -7.59 -15.57 15.24
N LEU A 138 -6.78 -15.98 14.27
CA LEU A 138 -7.27 -16.39 12.94
C LEU A 138 -8.24 -17.57 13.00
N GLU A 139 -8.03 -18.54 13.89
CA GLU A 139 -8.93 -19.69 14.06
C GLU A 139 -10.37 -19.27 14.42
N ILE A 140 -10.51 -18.20 15.20
CA ILE A 140 -11.81 -17.65 15.60
C ILE A 140 -12.44 -16.90 14.42
N LEU A 141 -11.65 -16.06 13.75
CA LEU A 141 -12.11 -15.26 12.61
C LEU A 141 -12.45 -16.10 11.37
N SER A 142 -11.75 -17.20 11.11
CA SER A 142 -11.98 -18.05 9.94
C SER A 142 -13.33 -18.77 9.98
N ASN A 143 -13.92 -18.96 11.16
CA ASN A 143 -15.25 -19.55 11.33
C ASN A 143 -16.40 -18.56 11.09
N GLY A 144 -16.09 -17.31 10.70
CA GLY A 144 -17.04 -16.22 10.57
C GLY A 144 -17.26 -15.54 11.93
N ALA A 145 -16.65 -14.37 12.10
CA ALA A 145 -16.85 -13.55 13.28
C ALA A 145 -18.23 -12.90 13.24
N LEU A 146 -18.93 -12.95 14.37
CA LEU A 146 -20.20 -12.27 14.59
C LEU A 146 -19.98 -11.19 15.63
N LEU A 147 -20.08 -9.92 15.22
CA LEU A 147 -20.02 -8.78 16.10
C LEU A 147 -21.43 -8.22 16.30
N VAL A 148 -21.83 -8.05 17.56
CA VAL A 148 -23.11 -7.44 17.92
C VAL A 148 -22.85 -6.22 18.80
N VAL A 149 -23.14 -5.03 18.29
CA VAL A 149 -23.04 -3.77 19.05
C VAL A 149 -24.38 -3.05 18.98
N ASP A 150 -24.95 -2.74 20.15
CA ASP A 150 -26.22 -2.01 20.28
C ASP A 150 -27.40 -2.55 19.43
N GLY A 151 -27.43 -3.87 19.22
CA GLY A 151 -28.48 -4.56 18.46
C GLY A 151 -28.25 -4.65 16.94
N ASN A 152 -27.18 -4.04 16.42
CA ASN A 152 -26.73 -4.22 15.04
C ASN A 152 -25.77 -5.40 14.94
N ILE A 153 -25.90 -6.17 13.86
CA ILE A 153 -25.10 -7.36 13.59
C ILE A 153 -24.14 -7.06 12.43
N CYS A 154 -22.85 -7.29 12.65
CA CYS A 154 -21.83 -7.28 11.61
C CYS A 154 -21.16 -8.65 11.57
N THR A 155 -21.03 -9.22 10.36
CA THR A 155 -20.36 -10.51 10.15
C THR A 155 -19.20 -10.32 9.19
N PHE A 156 -18.03 -10.83 9.56
CA PHE A 156 -16.87 -10.87 8.68
C PHE A 156 -15.98 -12.06 9.02
N ASN A 157 -15.23 -12.56 8.04
CA ASN A 157 -14.17 -13.54 8.30
C ASN A 157 -12.77 -12.88 8.30
N SER A 158 -11.72 -13.69 8.50
CA SER A 158 -10.33 -13.22 8.50
C SER A 158 -9.92 -12.56 7.18
N ASP A 159 -10.38 -13.09 6.05
CA ASP A 159 -10.04 -12.60 4.70
C ASP A 159 -10.70 -11.25 4.43
N GLU A 160 -11.95 -11.08 4.87
CA GLU A 160 -12.70 -9.83 4.75
C GLU A 160 -12.13 -8.73 5.64
N LEU A 161 -11.79 -9.05 6.90
CA LEU A 161 -11.17 -8.10 7.81
C LEU A 161 -9.78 -7.66 7.31
N PHE A 162 -8.98 -8.61 6.85
CA PHE A 162 -7.66 -8.30 6.29
C PHE A 162 -7.77 -7.47 5.00
N GLY A 163 -8.70 -7.82 4.11
CA GLY A 163 -8.99 -7.05 2.91
C GLY A 163 -9.40 -5.60 3.24
N PHE A 164 -10.23 -5.41 4.26
CA PHE A 164 -10.58 -4.08 4.76
C PHE A 164 -9.36 -3.30 5.28
N ILE A 165 -8.53 -3.92 6.12
CA ILE A 165 -7.29 -3.29 6.63
C ILE A 165 -6.36 -2.89 5.48
N TRP A 166 -6.19 -3.79 4.51
CA TRP A 166 -5.33 -3.53 3.37
C TRP A 166 -5.85 -2.37 2.51
N THR A 167 -7.15 -2.36 2.18
CA THR A 167 -7.76 -1.26 1.43
C THR A 167 -7.65 0.07 2.17
N ALA A 168 -7.92 0.10 3.47
CA ALA A 168 -7.76 1.31 4.29
C ALA A 168 -6.31 1.80 4.29
N LEU A 169 -5.35 0.88 4.43
CA LEU A 169 -3.92 1.19 4.40
C LEU A 169 -3.50 1.82 3.08
N ILE A 170 -3.79 1.18 1.93
CA ILE A 170 -3.37 1.71 0.63
C ILE A 170 -4.09 3.03 0.29
N ALA A 171 -5.35 3.19 0.68
CA ALA A 171 -6.10 4.43 0.49
C ALA A 171 -5.45 5.58 1.26
N LEU A 172 -5.22 5.39 2.56
CA LEU A 172 -4.62 6.43 3.42
C LEU A 172 -3.16 6.70 3.05
N ARG A 173 -2.42 5.68 2.65
CA ARG A 173 -1.02 5.80 2.19
C ARG A 173 -0.90 6.73 0.99
N LYS A 174 -1.77 6.59 -0.02
CA LYS A 174 -1.73 7.42 -1.24
C LYS A 174 -1.86 8.93 -0.96
N ILE A 175 -2.40 9.30 0.18
CA ILE A 175 -2.62 10.70 0.57
C ILE A 175 -1.54 11.18 1.55
N SER A 176 -1.07 10.29 2.43
CA SER A 176 -0.26 10.66 3.60
C SER A 176 1.20 10.22 3.57
N ALA A 177 1.60 9.37 2.63
CA ALA A 177 2.94 8.79 2.57
C ALA A 177 3.45 8.66 1.13
N SER A 178 4.68 9.09 0.91
CA SER A 178 5.37 8.99 -0.38
C SER A 178 6.47 7.91 -0.38
N ASP A 179 6.92 7.48 0.79
CA ASP A 179 8.03 6.56 0.96
C ASP A 179 7.68 5.37 1.88
N LEU A 180 8.55 4.37 1.95
CA LEU A 180 8.31 3.17 2.74
C LEU A 180 8.20 3.46 4.25
N LEU A 181 9.02 4.37 4.79
CA LEU A 181 9.06 4.66 6.23
C LEU A 181 7.75 5.29 6.68
N THR A 182 7.32 6.35 5.99
CA THR A 182 6.03 7.01 6.27
C THR A 182 4.87 6.05 6.07
N SER A 183 4.94 5.16 5.09
CA SER A 183 3.92 4.13 4.87
C SER A 183 3.83 3.11 6.01
N ILE A 184 4.95 2.78 6.68
CA ILE A 184 4.95 1.92 7.87
C ILE A 184 4.28 2.61 9.05
N TRP A 185 4.44 3.93 9.18
CA TRP A 185 3.73 4.69 10.21
C TRP A 185 2.22 4.67 9.98
N VAL A 186 1.78 4.81 8.72
CA VAL A 186 0.36 4.65 8.35
C VAL A 186 -0.14 3.24 8.71
N LEU A 187 0.63 2.19 8.40
CA LEU A 187 0.30 0.81 8.77
C LEU A 187 0.03 0.67 10.27
N LEU A 188 0.95 1.12 11.13
CA LEU A 188 0.76 1.04 12.58
C LEU A 188 -0.44 1.84 13.07
N ARG A 189 -0.72 2.99 12.45
CA ARG A 189 -1.89 3.82 12.78
C ARG A 189 -3.22 3.18 12.38
N VAL A 190 -3.30 2.54 11.21
CA VAL A 190 -4.51 1.82 10.77
C VAL A 190 -4.83 0.69 11.74
N PHE A 191 -3.82 -0.10 12.15
CA PHE A 191 -4.01 -1.15 13.15
C PHE A 191 -4.47 -0.59 14.49
N GLU A 192 -3.86 0.50 14.98
CA GLU A 192 -4.23 1.09 16.26
C GLU A 192 -5.70 1.52 16.30
N VAL A 193 -6.19 2.16 15.22
CA VAL A 193 -7.59 2.59 15.13
C VAL A 193 -8.54 1.40 15.09
N LEU A 194 -8.23 0.39 14.28
CA LEU A 194 -9.05 -0.83 14.22
C LEU A 194 -9.11 -1.53 15.58
N ILE A 195 -7.97 -1.70 16.27
CA ILE A 195 -7.90 -2.33 17.59
C ILE A 195 -8.75 -1.57 18.61
N LYS A 196 -8.65 -0.22 18.62
CA LYS A 196 -9.46 0.62 19.50
C LYS A 196 -10.95 0.42 19.26
N ASN A 197 -11.37 0.36 18.00
CA ASN A 197 -12.78 0.14 17.63
C ASN A 197 -13.27 -1.24 18.07
N LEU A 198 -12.50 -2.29 17.80
CA LEU A 198 -12.84 -3.65 18.20
C LEU A 198 -12.94 -3.81 19.72
N ILE A 199 -12.03 -3.21 20.49
CA ILE A 199 -12.06 -3.26 21.95
C ILE A 199 -13.23 -2.45 22.51
N THR A 200 -13.55 -1.31 21.91
CA THR A 200 -14.73 -0.51 22.27
C THR A 200 -16.02 -1.28 22.00
N ALA A 201 -16.04 -2.06 20.92
CA ALA A 201 -17.13 -2.96 20.55
C ALA A 201 -17.16 -4.27 21.37
N HIS A 202 -16.37 -4.39 22.45
CA HIS A 202 -16.25 -5.58 23.29
C HIS A 202 -15.86 -6.87 22.51
N ALA A 203 -15.16 -6.72 21.39
CA ALA A 203 -14.76 -7.81 20.49
C ALA A 203 -13.38 -8.39 20.86
N THR A 204 -13.09 -8.54 22.16
CA THR A 204 -11.76 -8.96 22.63
C THR A 204 -11.40 -10.37 22.20
N ASP A 205 -12.40 -11.22 21.97
CA ASP A 205 -12.26 -12.62 21.57
C ASP A 205 -11.64 -12.77 20.17
N PHE A 206 -11.58 -11.71 19.37
CA PHE A 206 -10.97 -11.74 18.04
C PHE A 206 -9.44 -11.57 18.08
N PHE A 207 -8.87 -11.22 19.23
CA PHE A 207 -7.44 -11.02 19.38
C PHE A 207 -6.72 -12.27 19.88
N ASN A 208 -5.46 -12.40 19.51
CA ASN A 208 -4.57 -13.38 20.11
C ASN A 208 -4.38 -13.07 21.60
N SER A 209 -4.43 -14.09 22.47
CA SER A 209 -4.26 -13.93 23.92
C SER A 209 -2.93 -13.26 24.30
N GLU A 210 -1.85 -13.54 23.57
CA GLU A 210 -0.56 -12.87 23.81
C GLU A 210 -0.64 -11.36 23.56
N PHE A 211 -1.40 -10.95 22.54
CA PHE A 211 -1.61 -9.56 22.21
C PHE A 211 -2.51 -8.86 23.24
N VAL A 212 -3.58 -9.53 23.70
CA VAL A 212 -4.45 -9.04 24.77
C VAL A 212 -3.64 -8.80 26.05
N ASN A 213 -2.84 -9.77 26.48
CA ASN A 213 -1.96 -9.63 27.64
C ASN A 213 -1.01 -8.44 27.50
N ALA A 214 -0.42 -8.26 26.31
CA ALA A 214 0.42 -7.11 26.05
C ALA A 214 -0.35 -5.77 26.17
N ILE A 215 -1.62 -5.70 25.80
CA ILE A 215 -2.42 -4.49 26.02
C ILE A 215 -2.71 -4.27 27.50
N GLU A 216 -3.07 -5.32 28.24
CA GLU A 216 -3.48 -5.25 29.65
C GLU A 216 -2.34 -4.89 30.61
N GLU A 217 -1.13 -5.34 30.33
CA GLU A 217 0.08 -4.95 31.07
C GLU A 217 0.42 -3.45 30.96
N ARG A 218 -0.25 -2.72 30.06
CA ARG A 218 0.05 -1.32 29.74
C ARG A 218 -1.08 -0.41 30.22
N LEU A 219 -0.68 0.72 30.81
CA LEU A 219 -1.60 1.76 31.29
C LEU A 219 -1.67 2.95 30.32
N GLY A 220 -2.80 3.66 30.37
CA GLY A 220 -3.02 4.90 29.62
C GLY A 220 -3.52 4.72 28.19
N GLU A 221 -3.85 5.85 27.56
CA GLU A 221 -4.51 5.90 26.24
C GLU A 221 -3.64 5.38 25.09
N ASN A 222 -2.32 5.35 25.29
CA ASN A 222 -1.33 4.92 24.30
C ASN A 222 -1.03 3.42 24.32
N LYS A 223 -1.70 2.63 25.19
CA LYS A 223 -1.40 1.21 25.38
C LYS A 223 -1.45 0.38 24.10
N PHE A 224 -2.39 0.69 23.20
CA PHE A 224 -2.56 -0.03 21.93
C PHE A 224 -1.40 0.21 20.97
N LEU A 225 -0.99 1.47 20.80
CA LEU A 225 0.15 1.82 19.94
C LEU A 225 1.44 1.24 20.52
N LEU A 226 1.63 1.30 21.84
CA LEU A 226 2.80 0.72 22.50
C LEU A 226 2.86 -0.80 22.33
N ALA A 227 1.73 -1.50 22.40
CA ALA A 227 1.65 -2.93 22.13
C ALA A 227 2.04 -3.24 20.68
N LEU A 228 1.49 -2.49 19.71
CA LEU A 228 1.85 -2.61 18.29
C LEU A 228 3.32 -2.33 18.02
N CYS A 229 3.88 -1.24 18.58
CA CYS A 229 5.31 -0.93 18.45
C CYS A 229 6.20 -1.99 19.09
N THR A 230 5.75 -2.65 20.16
CA THR A 230 6.49 -3.77 20.78
C THR A 230 6.52 -4.96 19.83
N LEU A 231 5.35 -5.33 19.29
CA LEU A 231 5.18 -6.43 18.36
C LEU A 231 5.99 -6.18 17.08
N PHE A 232 5.81 -5.01 16.48
CA PHE A 232 6.52 -4.63 15.27
C PHE A 232 8.03 -4.53 15.51
N GLY A 233 8.46 -3.93 16.62
CA GLY A 233 9.87 -3.87 17.00
C GLY A 233 10.52 -5.25 17.11
N LYS A 234 9.81 -6.27 17.62
CA LYS A 234 10.29 -7.67 17.61
C LYS A 234 10.44 -8.23 16.18
N ILE A 235 9.53 -7.88 15.27
CA ILE A 235 9.59 -8.33 13.87
C ILE A 235 10.83 -7.78 13.16
N ILE A 236 11.16 -6.51 13.36
CA ILE A 236 12.22 -5.81 12.61
C ILE A 236 13.53 -5.61 13.40
N GLY A 237 13.57 -6.05 14.66
CA GLY A 237 14.75 -5.89 15.53
C GLY A 237 14.99 -4.48 16.04
N GLU A 238 13.93 -3.70 16.27
CA GLU A 238 14.03 -2.27 16.64
C GLU A 238 13.39 -1.91 17.98
N SER A 239 13.82 -0.79 18.56
CA SER A 239 13.31 -0.31 19.84
C SER A 239 11.84 0.13 19.72
N ARG A 240 11.02 -0.38 20.65
CA ARG A 240 9.62 0.05 20.82
C ARG A 240 9.52 1.56 21.03
N GLU A 241 10.39 2.14 21.86
CA GLU A 241 10.39 3.55 22.22
C GLU A 241 10.63 4.42 20.98
N TYR A 242 11.62 4.06 20.17
CA TYR A 242 11.91 4.73 18.91
C TYR A 242 10.69 4.70 17.97
N LEU A 243 10.12 3.51 17.73
CA LEU A 243 8.95 3.35 16.86
C LEU A 243 7.76 4.16 17.37
N PHE A 244 7.49 4.12 18.67
CA PHE A 244 6.40 4.88 19.27
C PHE A 244 6.56 6.38 19.06
N MET A 245 7.76 6.91 19.28
CA MET A 245 8.03 8.33 19.09
C MET A 245 7.85 8.77 17.65
N GLU A 246 8.40 8.02 16.68
CA GLU A 246 8.29 8.37 15.26
C GLU A 246 6.85 8.29 14.76
N VAL A 247 6.08 7.27 15.17
CA VAL A 247 4.66 7.18 14.80
C VAL A 247 3.86 8.34 15.40
N LYS A 248 4.15 8.74 16.65
CA LYS A 248 3.49 9.90 17.27
C LYS A 248 3.84 11.20 16.58
N ARG A 249 5.11 11.39 16.22
CA ARG A 249 5.56 12.56 15.46
C ARG A 249 4.86 12.62 14.11
N PHE A 250 4.84 11.51 13.36
CA PHE A 250 4.11 11.40 12.10
C PHE A 250 2.62 11.70 12.27
N GLN A 251 2.00 11.17 13.34
CA GLN A 251 0.59 11.43 13.65
C GLN A 251 0.31 12.94 13.76
N ILE A 252 1.12 13.65 14.54
CA ILE A 252 0.91 15.07 14.84
C ILE A 252 1.15 15.95 13.61
N TYR A 253 2.29 15.75 12.93
CA TYR A 253 2.77 16.70 11.93
C TYR A 253 2.39 16.37 10.49
N SER A 254 2.07 15.11 10.18
CA SER A 254 1.81 14.68 8.80
C SER A 254 0.42 14.09 8.65
N PHE A 255 0.04 13.16 9.53
CA PHE A 255 -1.18 12.36 9.34
C PHE A 255 -2.47 13.14 9.70
N SER A 256 -2.50 13.79 10.87
CA SER A 256 -3.70 14.48 11.37
C SER A 256 -4.15 15.67 10.50
N PRO A 257 -3.24 16.52 9.97
CA PRO A 257 -3.62 17.58 9.04
C PRO A 257 -4.29 17.02 7.77
N ILE A 258 -3.69 15.99 7.17
CA ILE A 258 -4.17 15.39 5.92
C ILE A 258 -5.57 14.79 6.10
N LEU A 259 -5.81 14.11 7.23
CA LEU A 259 -7.13 13.53 7.50
C LEU A 259 -8.22 14.58 7.70
N LYS A 260 -7.89 15.74 8.28
CA LYS A 260 -8.85 16.84 8.43
C LYS A 260 -9.26 17.39 7.06
N ASP A 261 -8.30 17.53 6.15
CA ASP A 261 -8.56 17.98 4.79
C ASP A 261 -9.45 16.98 4.03
N VAL A 262 -9.11 15.68 4.09
CA VAL A 262 -9.92 14.60 3.46
C VAL A 262 -11.34 14.54 4.03
N SER A 263 -11.50 14.68 5.35
CA SER A 263 -12.82 14.70 6.01
C SER A 263 -13.65 15.91 5.60
N SER A 264 -13.01 17.05 5.31
CA SER A 264 -13.70 18.26 4.85
C SER A 264 -14.15 18.18 3.39
N GLU A 265 -13.40 17.47 2.54
CA GLU A 265 -13.73 17.22 1.13
C GLU A 265 -14.77 16.12 0.96
N ASN A 266 -14.65 15.03 1.71
CA ASN A 266 -15.57 13.89 1.69
C ASN A 266 -16.82 14.19 2.54
N ARG A 267 -17.65 15.13 2.09
CA ARG A 267 -18.99 15.41 2.65
C ARG A 267 -19.99 14.25 2.49
N SER A 268 -19.52 13.11 1.99
CA SER A 268 -20.31 11.94 1.60
C SER A 268 -20.24 10.78 2.60
N ALA A 269 -19.39 10.85 3.64
CA ALA A 269 -19.53 9.97 4.80
C ALA A 269 -20.42 10.71 5.82
N PRO A 270 -21.72 10.41 5.89
CA PRO A 270 -22.68 11.23 6.62
C PRO A 270 -22.47 11.02 8.13
N GLY A 271 -21.78 11.94 8.82
CA GLY A 271 -21.87 12.06 10.28
C GLY A 271 -21.61 10.80 11.11
N CYS A 272 -20.85 9.83 10.57
CA CYS A 272 -20.55 8.59 11.27
C CYS A 272 -19.37 8.83 12.20
N SER A 273 -19.61 8.73 13.51
CA SER A 273 -18.52 8.62 14.47
C SER A 273 -17.77 7.34 14.15
N TYR A 274 -16.48 7.42 13.82
CA TYR A 274 -15.68 6.24 13.53
C TYR A 274 -15.53 5.27 14.72
N ASN A 275 -16.01 5.65 15.91
CA ASN A 275 -16.27 4.71 17.01
C ASN A 275 -17.20 3.56 16.60
N ASP A 276 -18.02 3.75 15.55
CA ASP A 276 -18.94 2.76 15.00
C ASP A 276 -18.40 2.12 13.70
N MET A 277 -17.08 2.19 13.46
CA MET A 277 -16.46 1.75 12.21
C MET A 277 -16.85 0.32 11.81
N LEU A 278 -17.03 -0.56 12.79
CA LEU A 278 -17.36 -1.97 12.58
C LEU A 278 -18.85 -2.19 12.33
N LEU A 279 -19.72 -1.31 12.83
CA LEU A 279 -21.16 -1.37 12.57
C LEU A 279 -21.50 -0.96 11.14
N GLN A 280 -20.61 -0.18 10.52
CA GLN A 280 -20.75 0.33 9.17
C GLN A 280 -19.64 -0.20 8.25
N PHE A 281 -19.17 -1.41 8.55
CA PHE A 281 -18.03 -2.04 7.88
C PHE A 281 -18.11 -1.92 6.36
N ASP A 282 -19.26 -2.24 5.76
CA ASP A 282 -19.47 -2.16 4.31
C ASP A 282 -19.43 -0.73 3.76
N ILE A 283 -20.07 0.22 4.47
CA ILE A 283 -20.13 1.63 4.06
C ILE A 283 -18.72 2.23 4.09
N ILE A 284 -17.99 1.97 5.17
CA ILE A 284 -16.64 2.49 5.35
C ILE A 284 -15.67 1.82 4.40
N ARG A 285 -15.81 0.52 4.15
CA ARG A 285 -15.04 -0.18 3.12
C ARG A 285 -15.22 0.47 1.74
N GLN A 286 -16.47 0.72 1.33
CA GLN A 286 -16.77 1.42 0.08
C GLN A 286 -16.16 2.83 0.04
N SER A 287 -16.16 3.54 1.17
CA SER A 287 -15.54 4.87 1.25
C SER A 287 -14.03 4.82 1.02
N PHE A 288 -13.32 3.81 1.54
CA PHE A 288 -11.90 3.62 1.28
C PHE A 288 -11.62 3.15 -0.15
N ASP A 289 -12.48 2.32 -0.74
CA ASP A 289 -12.38 1.94 -2.16
C ASP A 289 -12.48 3.17 -3.07
N LEU A 290 -13.48 4.02 -2.85
CA LEU A 290 -13.64 5.27 -3.60
C LEU A 290 -12.47 6.23 -3.40
N LEU A 291 -12.00 6.34 -2.15
CA LEU A 291 -10.83 7.17 -1.82
C LEU A 291 -9.58 6.67 -2.55
N TYR A 292 -9.33 5.36 -2.54
CA TYR A 292 -8.21 4.77 -3.25
C TYR A 292 -8.33 4.98 -4.77
N GLU A 293 -9.51 4.73 -5.35
CA GLU A 293 -9.75 4.89 -6.79
C GLU A 293 -9.54 6.33 -7.27
N LYS A 294 -10.00 7.34 -6.50
CA LYS A 294 -9.75 8.76 -6.78
C LYS A 294 -8.26 9.06 -6.97
N HIS A 295 -7.39 8.44 -6.16
CA HIS A 295 -5.94 8.67 -6.20
C HIS A 295 -5.20 7.74 -7.18
N MET A 296 -5.76 6.57 -7.50
CA MET A 296 -5.11 5.55 -8.34
C MET A 296 -5.40 5.70 -9.84
N LEU A 297 -6.63 6.06 -10.23
CA LEU A 297 -7.07 6.02 -11.64
C LEU A 297 -6.23 6.93 -12.57
N ASN A 298 -5.51 7.89 -12.01
CA ASN A 298 -4.69 8.85 -12.77
C ASN A 298 -3.20 8.46 -12.89
N SER A 299 -2.75 7.35 -12.29
CA SER A 299 -1.30 7.09 -12.14
C SER A 299 -0.69 6.05 -13.09
N LEU A 300 -1.49 5.25 -13.81
CA LEU A 300 -1.03 4.09 -14.63
C LEU A 300 -0.12 3.17 -13.81
N GLU A 301 -0.45 3.02 -12.54
CA GLU A 301 0.21 2.13 -11.60
C GLU A 301 -0.53 0.79 -11.52
N ILE A 302 0.11 -0.18 -10.88
CA ILE A 302 -0.53 -1.44 -10.50
C ILE A 302 -1.57 -1.14 -9.41
N ASP A 303 -2.77 -1.69 -9.56
CA ASP A 303 -3.77 -1.73 -8.49
C ASP A 303 -3.23 -2.58 -7.34
N GLU A 304 -2.93 -1.96 -6.21
CA GLU A 304 -2.36 -2.61 -5.03
C GLU A 304 -3.38 -3.54 -4.35
N ARG A 305 -4.65 -3.51 -4.74
CA ARG A 305 -5.64 -4.53 -4.31
C ARG A 305 -5.38 -5.90 -4.97
N ILE A 306 -4.44 -6.00 -5.93
CA ILE A 306 -3.98 -7.27 -6.50
C ILE A 306 -3.48 -8.27 -5.44
N PHE A 307 -3.07 -7.80 -4.26
CA PHE A 307 -2.64 -8.67 -3.17
C PHE A 307 -3.80 -9.31 -2.39
N ILE A 308 -5.02 -8.78 -2.51
CA ILE A 308 -6.20 -9.27 -1.77
C ILE A 308 -7.33 -9.76 -2.68
N ARG A 309 -7.26 -9.48 -3.99
CA ARG A 309 -8.24 -10.01 -4.94
C ARG A 309 -7.87 -11.45 -5.29
N PRO A 310 -8.86 -12.35 -5.37
CA PRO A 310 -8.68 -13.60 -6.09
C PRO A 310 -8.60 -13.27 -7.59
N SER A 311 -7.48 -12.70 -8.03
CA SER A 311 -7.15 -12.67 -9.45
C SER A 311 -7.03 -14.12 -9.93
N ARG A 312 -7.19 -14.40 -11.23
CA ARG A 312 -6.81 -15.71 -11.83
C ARG A 312 -5.32 -16.09 -11.63
N LEU A 313 -4.59 -15.31 -10.84
CA LEU A 313 -3.17 -15.40 -10.50
C LEU A 313 -2.94 -15.79 -9.03
N GLN A 314 -3.98 -15.84 -8.18
CA GLN A 314 -3.88 -16.20 -6.76
C GLN A 314 -5.12 -17.00 -6.32
N GLU A 315 -4.98 -18.32 -6.28
CA GLU A 315 -5.81 -19.17 -5.44
C GLU A 315 -5.08 -19.29 -4.10
N ASN A 316 -5.55 -18.68 -3.01
CA ASN A 316 -5.35 -19.17 -1.62
C ASN A 316 -6.01 -18.24 -0.58
N SER A 317 -6.76 -18.85 0.35
CA SER A 317 -7.31 -18.20 1.56
C SER A 317 -6.21 -17.97 2.61
N LEU A 318 -6.30 -16.92 3.43
CA LEU A 318 -5.30 -16.60 4.48
C LEU A 318 -5.11 -17.74 5.49
N ALA A 319 -6.08 -18.66 5.58
CA ALA A 319 -6.12 -19.75 6.54
C ALA A 319 -5.16 -20.93 6.23
N ASN A 320 -4.66 -21.09 4.99
CA ASN A 320 -3.95 -22.32 4.58
C ASN A 320 -2.51 -22.16 4.09
N SER A 321 -1.95 -20.96 4.01
CA SER A 321 -0.59 -20.76 3.49
C SER A 321 0.35 -20.24 4.58
N PRO A 322 1.28 -21.08 5.11
CA PRO A 322 2.25 -20.63 6.11
C PRO A 322 3.13 -19.48 5.58
N TYR A 323 3.41 -19.47 4.28
CA TYR A 323 4.14 -18.42 3.57
C TYR A 323 3.65 -18.39 2.13
N ASP A 324 3.09 -17.27 1.67
CA ASP A 324 2.86 -17.06 0.22
C ASP A 324 4.19 -16.66 -0.43
N GLU A 325 5.18 -17.57 -0.34
CA GLU A 325 6.51 -17.44 -0.94
C GLU A 325 6.39 -17.27 -2.45
N GLU A 326 5.50 -17.95 -3.15
CA GLU A 326 5.47 -17.89 -4.63
C GLU A 326 5.22 -16.50 -5.20
N LEU A 327 4.25 -15.74 -4.67
CA LEU A 327 4.00 -14.37 -5.14
C LEU A 327 5.09 -13.42 -4.66
N ASP A 328 5.53 -13.59 -3.42
CA ASP A 328 6.53 -12.72 -2.80
C ASP A 328 7.92 -12.93 -3.41
N ASP A 329 8.27 -14.16 -3.75
CA ASP A 329 9.48 -14.59 -4.46
C ASP A 329 9.42 -14.16 -5.92
N ALA A 330 8.30 -14.38 -6.60
CA ALA A 330 8.15 -13.93 -7.99
C ALA A 330 8.25 -12.40 -8.12
N ILE A 331 7.77 -11.65 -7.13
CA ILE A 331 7.92 -10.20 -7.07
C ILE A 331 9.34 -9.82 -6.61
N THR A 332 9.91 -10.50 -5.63
CA THR A 332 11.30 -10.27 -5.18
C THR A 332 12.32 -10.53 -6.30
N GLU A 333 12.08 -11.54 -7.13
CA GLU A 333 12.88 -11.88 -8.31
C GLU A 333 12.82 -10.77 -9.37
N VAL A 334 11.63 -10.18 -9.61
CA VAL A 334 11.46 -9.01 -10.49
C VAL A 334 12.30 -7.84 -10.03
N PHE A 335 12.31 -7.59 -8.73
CA PHE A 335 13.12 -6.54 -8.12
C PHE A 335 14.59 -6.94 -7.95
N ARG A 336 15.00 -8.17 -8.31
CA ARG A 336 16.38 -8.70 -8.21
C ARG A 336 17.02 -8.44 -6.83
N GLY A 337 16.22 -8.42 -5.77
CA GLY A 337 16.70 -8.10 -4.42
C GLY A 337 16.84 -6.62 -4.08
N ASP A 338 16.56 -5.68 -5.00
CA ASP A 338 16.47 -4.23 -4.72
C ASP A 338 15.15 -3.83 -4.02
N MET A 339 14.51 -4.79 -3.35
CA MET A 339 13.32 -4.54 -2.57
C MET A 339 13.64 -3.55 -1.44
N PRO A 340 12.77 -2.54 -1.20
CA PRO A 340 13.03 -1.57 -0.15
C PRO A 340 13.01 -2.28 1.21
N ASN A 341 14.16 -2.26 1.88
CA ASN A 341 14.42 -2.98 3.12
C ASN A 341 13.96 -2.13 4.32
N THR A 342 12.89 -2.60 4.98
CA THR A 342 12.28 -1.94 6.14
C THR A 342 13.27 -1.77 7.29
N GLU A 343 13.95 -2.85 7.68
CA GLU A 343 14.89 -2.89 8.80
C GLU A 343 16.00 -1.87 8.57
N LEU A 344 16.68 -1.94 7.43
CA LEU A 344 17.77 -1.02 7.10
C LEU A 344 17.32 0.45 7.07
N LEU A 345 16.11 0.73 6.56
CA LEU A 345 15.59 2.09 6.49
C LEU A 345 15.33 2.65 7.90
N ILE A 346 14.71 1.84 8.77
CA ILE A 346 14.42 2.19 10.15
C ILE A 346 15.72 2.33 10.95
N CYS A 347 16.65 1.37 10.86
CA CYS A 347 17.96 1.45 11.51
C CYS A 347 18.71 2.73 11.12
N ARG A 348 18.75 3.06 9.81
CA ARG A 348 19.42 4.27 9.32
C ARG A 348 18.77 5.53 9.84
N ASN A 349 17.44 5.57 9.91
CA ASN A 349 16.73 6.74 10.43
C ASN A 349 16.94 6.90 11.95
N ALA A 350 16.88 5.80 12.71
CA ALA A 350 17.20 5.78 14.12
C ALA A 350 18.64 6.25 14.38
N GLN A 351 19.60 5.79 13.60
CA GLN A 351 21.00 6.20 13.71
C GLN A 351 21.18 7.70 13.40
N LYS A 352 20.52 8.23 12.37
CA LYS A 352 20.54 9.67 12.07
C LYS A 352 19.99 10.51 13.23
N CYS A 353 18.91 10.06 13.87
CA CYS A 353 18.37 10.72 15.05
C CYS A 353 19.38 10.70 16.21
N LEU A 354 20.04 9.57 16.45
CA LEU A 354 21.08 9.46 17.48
C LEU A 354 22.30 10.34 17.20
N GLU A 355 22.71 10.46 15.93
CA GLU A 355 23.81 11.32 15.51
C GLU A 355 23.48 12.81 15.70
N GLN A 356 22.23 13.21 15.43
CA GLN A 356 21.75 14.57 15.71
C GLN A 356 21.68 14.90 17.21
N LEU A 357 21.64 13.88 18.06
CA LEU A 357 21.64 14.02 19.52
C LEU A 357 23.05 13.98 20.13
N LYS A 358 24.10 13.67 19.37
CA LYS A 358 25.47 13.75 19.89
C LYS A 358 25.88 15.22 19.99
N PRO A 359 26.09 15.78 21.19
CA PRO A 359 26.59 17.14 21.31
C PRO A 359 28.01 17.21 20.73
N ASP A 360 28.30 18.28 19.99
CA ASP A 360 29.66 18.60 19.56
C ASP A 360 30.59 18.61 20.79
N ASN A 361 31.50 17.63 20.83
CA ASN A 361 32.67 17.45 21.71
C ASN A 361 32.64 17.98 23.17
N HIS A 362 32.93 17.04 24.07
CA HIS A 362 33.35 17.19 25.47
C HIS A 362 32.26 17.42 26.53
N ALA A 363 31.49 16.38 26.81
CA ALA A 363 31.30 15.91 28.19
C ALA A 363 30.79 14.48 28.16
N PHE A 364 31.42 13.60 28.95
CA PHE A 364 30.87 12.29 29.28
C PHE A 364 29.52 12.54 29.97
N VAL A 365 28.40 12.21 29.32
CA VAL A 365 27.07 12.32 29.93
C VAL A 365 26.45 10.92 29.91
N ASP A 366 26.19 10.42 31.11
CA ASP A 366 25.59 9.12 31.38
C ASP A 366 24.26 8.92 30.62
N SER A 367 24.10 7.70 30.10
CA SER A 367 22.94 7.21 29.34
C SER A 367 21.55 7.44 29.98
N ALA A 368 21.48 7.73 31.28
CA ALA A 368 20.24 8.06 31.98
C ALA A 368 19.76 9.50 31.77
N SER A 369 20.66 10.44 31.46
CA SER A 369 20.29 11.85 31.26
C SER A 369 19.66 12.11 29.88
N THR A 370 20.05 11.33 28.87
CA THR A 370 19.48 11.40 27.52
C THR A 370 18.01 10.97 27.49
N GLU A 371 17.63 10.01 28.34
CA GLU A 371 16.23 9.55 28.49
C GLU A 371 15.34 10.63 29.15
N ILE A 372 15.92 11.48 30.00
CA ILE A 372 15.21 12.57 30.68
C ILE A 372 15.02 13.78 29.75
N GLU A 373 16.00 14.10 28.90
CA GLU A 373 15.86 15.18 27.90
C GLU A 373 14.80 14.86 26.83
N ILE A 374 14.72 13.58 26.41
CA ILE A 374 13.61 13.11 25.57
C ILE A 374 12.27 13.32 26.29
N ARG A 375 12.17 13.03 27.60
CA ARG A 375 10.95 13.27 28.39
C ARG A 375 10.58 14.74 28.53
N GLN A 376 11.55 15.66 28.55
CA GLN A 376 11.30 17.09 28.74
C GLN A 376 10.88 17.83 27.47
N GLN A 377 11.23 17.32 26.28
CA GLN A 377 10.64 17.82 25.02
C GLN A 377 9.19 17.33 24.81
N ILE A 378 8.68 16.39 25.62
CA ILE A 378 7.32 15.82 25.56
C ILE A 378 6.30 16.66 26.37
N SER A 379 6.46 17.99 26.41
CA SER A 379 5.38 18.89 26.84
C SER A 379 4.34 19.02 25.71
N LEU A 380 3.45 18.02 25.57
CA LEU A 380 2.30 18.08 24.67
C LEU A 380 1.28 19.13 25.14
N PRO A 381 0.69 19.93 24.22
CA PRO A 381 -0.44 20.78 24.57
C PRO A 381 -1.62 19.91 25.02
N LYS A 382 -2.07 20.14 26.25
CA LYS A 382 -3.31 19.59 26.82
C LYS A 382 -4.51 20.25 26.14
N ASN A 383 -4.86 19.83 24.93
CA ASN A 383 -6.18 20.00 24.32
C ASN A 383 -6.15 19.44 22.89
N GLU A 384 -6.28 18.13 22.77
CA GLU A 384 -6.71 17.53 21.52
C GLU A 384 -7.93 16.68 21.83
N GLY A 385 -9.11 17.30 21.65
CA GLY A 385 -10.35 16.55 21.53
C GLY A 385 -10.14 15.47 20.46
N LEU A 386 -10.63 14.27 20.77
CA LEU A 386 -10.68 13.11 19.89
C LEU A 386 -11.13 13.51 18.48
N PHE A 387 -10.18 13.78 17.59
CA PHE A 387 -10.42 13.73 16.16
C PHE A 387 -10.31 12.26 15.78
N LEU A 388 -11.46 11.62 15.89
CA LEU A 388 -11.70 10.25 15.48
C LEU A 388 -11.42 10.15 13.98
N LEU A 389 -10.39 9.35 13.70
CA LEU A 389 -10.08 8.80 12.39
C LEU A 389 -11.18 7.87 11.97
#